data_AF-A0A832Y3Z1-F1
#
_entry.id   AF-A0A832Y3Z1-F1
#
_cell.length_a   1.000
_cell.length_b   1.000
_cell.length_c   1.000
_cell.angle_alpha   90.00
_cell.angle_beta   90.00
_cell.angle_gamma   90.00
#
_symmetry.space_group_name_H-M   'P 1'
#
loop_
_entity.id
_entity.type
_entity.pdbx_description
1 polymer ?
#
loop_
_entity_poly.entity_id
_entity_poly.type
_entity_poly.pdbx_seq_one_letter_code
_entity_poly.pdbx_strand_id
1 'polypeptide(L)' 'RGLHPSGFEERLVHVASDLEGLDPEREAVRIAASVGNRKRMSIHDRADDLGLRVLNRRPIERKGDLQ' A
#
# COMPACT_ATOMS: atom_id res chain seq x y z
N ARG A 1 -6.89 3.60 24.40
CA ARG A 1 -7.84 3.80 23.27
C ARG A 1 -6.98 4.07 22.03
N GLY A 2 -6.94 3.16 21.04
CA GLY A 2 -6.20 3.40 19.79
C GLY A 2 -5.68 2.16 19.05
N LEU A 3 -5.62 1.00 19.70
CA LEU A 3 -5.16 -0.23 19.04
C LEU A 3 -6.35 -0.95 18.38
N HIS A 4 -6.26 -1.19 17.08
CA HIS A 4 -7.16 -2.06 16.32
C HIS A 4 -7.08 -3.48 16.95
N PRO A 5 -8.18 -4.23 17.09
CA PRO A 5 -8.18 -5.61 17.63
C PRO A 5 -7.31 -6.64 16.87
N SER A 6 -6.59 -6.22 15.82
CA SER A 6 -5.65 -7.04 15.04
C SER A 6 -4.17 -6.78 15.36
N GLY A 7 -3.85 -5.77 16.17
CA GLY A 7 -2.46 -5.44 16.56
C GLY A 7 -1.65 -4.61 15.56
N PHE A 8 -2.20 -4.30 14.38
CA PHE A 8 -1.52 -3.50 13.35
C PHE A 8 -2.04 -2.06 13.29
N GLU A 9 -1.15 -1.09 13.10
CA GLU A 9 -1.48 0.31 12.84
C GLU A 9 -1.72 0.53 11.35
N GLU A 10 -2.87 1.11 11.00
CA GLU A 10 -3.22 1.37 9.60
C GLU A 10 -2.63 2.72 9.16
N ARG A 11 -1.77 2.71 8.13
CA ARG A 11 -1.18 3.92 7.56
C ARG A 11 -1.81 4.24 6.21
N LEU A 12 -2.46 5.38 6.14
CA LEU A 12 -3.04 5.91 4.91
C LEU A 12 -1.92 6.53 4.05
N VAL A 13 -1.74 6.01 2.84
CA VAL A 13 -0.69 6.49 1.91
C VAL A 13 -1.29 7.09 0.66
N HIS A 14 -0.59 8.10 0.13
CA HIS A 14 -0.94 8.82 -1.10
C HIS A 14 0.13 8.67 -2.17
N VAL A 15 1.39 8.46 -1.78
CA VAL A 15 2.55 8.28 -2.65
C VAL A 15 3.46 7.15 -2.17
N ALA A 16 4.37 6.68 -3.03
CA ALA A 16 5.28 5.59 -2.69
C ALA A 16 6.29 5.97 -1.60
N SER A 17 6.66 7.25 -1.49
CA SER A 17 7.55 7.75 -0.43
C SER A 17 6.92 7.71 0.97
N ASP A 18 5.59 7.68 1.08
CA ASP A 18 4.91 7.53 2.37
C ASP A 18 5.14 6.14 2.99
N LEU A 19 5.66 5.19 2.21
CA LEU A 19 6.00 3.83 2.65
C LEU A 19 7.37 3.78 3.33
N GLU A 20 8.21 4.80 3.16
CA GLU A 20 9.58 4.81 3.66
C GLU A 20 9.59 4.98 5.18
N GLY A 21 10.20 4.03 5.89
CA GLY A 21 10.28 4.03 7.35
C GLY A 21 9.08 3.43 8.07
N LEU A 22 8.18 2.74 7.36
CA LEU A 22 7.12 1.93 7.97
C LEU A 22 7.64 0.56 8.39
N ASP A 23 7.20 0.08 9.56
CA ASP A 23 7.53 -1.25 10.09
C ASP A 23 6.55 -2.32 9.56
N PRO A 24 6.98 -3.27 8.71
CA PRO A 24 6.08 -4.27 8.11
C PRO A 24 5.46 -5.26 9.10
N GLU A 25 6.06 -5.40 10.28
CA GLU A 25 5.56 -6.28 11.34
C GLU A 25 4.48 -5.64 12.22
N ARG A 26 4.35 -4.31 12.18
CA ARG A 26 3.44 -3.55 13.05
C ARG A 26 2.46 -2.69 12.27
N GLU A 27 2.80 -2.31 11.05
CA GLU A 27 2.04 -1.36 10.24
C GLU A 27 1.51 -2.02 8.98
N ALA A 28 0.26 -1.70 8.66
CA ALA A 28 -0.38 -2.12 7.42
C ALA A 28 -0.75 -0.88 6.61
N VAL A 29 -0.53 -0.96 5.29
CA VAL A 29 -0.72 0.16 4.39
C VAL A 29 -2.10 0.14 3.79
N ARG A 30 -2.77 1.30 3.79
CA ARG A 30 -4.00 1.54 3.04
C ARG A 30 -3.81 2.66 2.05
N ILE A 31 -4.06 2.37 0.78
CA ILE A 31 -3.92 3.36 -0.28
C ILE A 31 -5.19 4.22 -0.35
N ALA A 32 -5.07 5.54 -0.28
CA ALA A 32 -6.21 6.45 -0.37
C ALA A 32 -7.00 6.26 -1.68
N ALA A 33 -8.31 6.47 -1.61
CA ALA A 33 -9.21 6.29 -2.76
C ALA A 33 -8.95 7.30 -3.90
N SER A 34 -8.39 8.47 -3.58
CA SER A 34 -8.00 9.51 -4.54
C SER A 34 -6.77 9.15 -5.38
N VAL A 35 -6.05 8.08 -5.03
CA VAL A 35 -4.85 7.65 -5.76
C VAL A 35 -5.24 6.88 -7.02
N GLY A 36 -4.92 7.44 -8.19
CA GLY A 36 -5.16 6.81 -9.49
C GLY A 36 -4.23 5.61 -9.76
N ASN A 37 -4.64 4.75 -10.71
CA ASN A 37 -3.97 3.47 -11.02
C ASN A 37 -2.45 3.59 -11.25
N ARG A 38 -2.00 4.64 -11.94
CA ARG A 38 -0.57 4.88 -12.19
C ARG A 38 0.24 4.99 -10.89
N LYS A 39 -0.21 5.81 -9.94
CA LYS A 39 0.46 5.97 -8.63
C LYS A 39 0.31 4.71 -7.78
N ARG A 40 -0.88 4.09 -7.78
CA ARG A 40 -1.11 2.83 -7.06
C ARG A 40 -0.14 1.75 -7.48
N MET A 41 0.22 1.68 -8.76
CA MET A 41 1.20 0.71 -9.24
C MET A 41 2.57 0.93 -8.60
N SER A 42 3.07 2.17 -8.57
CA SER A 42 4.33 2.48 -7.89
C SER A 42 4.28 2.18 -6.38
N ILE A 43 3.14 2.43 -5.74
CA ILE A 43 2.93 2.10 -4.32
C ILE A 43 2.94 0.58 -4.12
N HIS A 44 2.31 -0.20 -5.00
CA HIS A 44 2.31 -1.65 -4.91
C HIS A 44 3.72 -2.23 -5.07
N ASP A 45 4.46 -1.78 -6.07
CA ASP A 45 5.83 -2.20 -6.35
C ASP A 45 6.76 -1.91 -5.15
N ARG A 46 6.71 -0.68 -4.63
CA ARG A 46 7.49 -0.28 -3.47
C ARG A 46 7.05 -0.98 -2.18
N ALA A 47 5.76 -1.26 -2.01
CA ALA A 47 5.28 -2.00 -0.85
C ALA A 47 5.73 -3.46 -0.89
N ASP A 48 5.78 -4.10 -2.06
CA ASP A 48 6.33 -5.46 -2.23
C ASP A 48 7.83 -5.48 -1.91
N ASP A 49 8.60 -4.49 -2.40
CA ASP A 49 10.03 -4.32 -2.11
C ASP A 49 10.33 -4.16 -0.61
N LEU A 50 9.49 -3.40 0.10
CA LEU A 50 9.60 -3.17 1.55
C LEU A 50 8.95 -4.27 2.39
N GLY A 51 8.30 -5.27 1.78
CA GLY A 51 7.56 -6.31 2.50
C GLY A 51 6.33 -5.80 3.27
N LEU A 52 5.81 -4.62 2.92
CA LEU A 52 4.67 -3.98 3.58
C LEU A 52 3.34 -4.59 3.13
N ARG A 53 2.44 -4.87 4.08
CA ARG A 53 1.14 -5.43 3.76
C ARG A 53 0.14 -4.35 3.35
N VAL A 54 -0.33 -4.41 2.10
CA VAL A 54 -1.36 -3.49 1.57
C VAL A 54 -2.76 -4.07 1.74
N LEU A 55 -3.60 -3.44 2.57
CA LEU A 55 -4.94 -3.94 2.92
C LEU A 55 -5.93 -3.88 1.77
N ASN A 56 -5.89 -2.81 0.97
CA ASN A 56 -6.77 -2.61 -0.18
C ASN A 56 -6.04 -2.84 -1.50
N ARG A 57 -5.25 -3.92 -1.57
CA ARG A 57 -4.60 -4.34 -2.82
C ARG A 57 -5.66 -4.74 -3.84
N ARG A 58 -5.57 -4.17 -5.04
CA ARG A 58 -6.41 -4.55 -6.19
C ARG A 58 -5.51 -4.89 -7.37
N PRO A 59 -5.88 -5.88 -8.20
CA PRO A 59 -5.17 -6.10 -9.46
C PRO A 59 -5.30 -4.84 -10.32
N ILE A 60 -4.16 -4.34 -10.81
CA ILE A 60 -4.12 -3.21 -11.74
C ILE A 60 -3.48 -3.75 -13.02
N GLU A 61 -4.31 -3.94 -14.04
CA GLU A 61 -3.84 -4.37 -15.35
C GLU A 61 -3.12 -3.21 -16.04
N ARG A 62 -1.88 -3.42 -16.47
CA ARG A 62 -1.23 -2.50 -17.42
C ARG A 62 -1.85 -2.77 -18.79
N LYS A 63 -2.16 -1.69 -19.51
CA LYS A 63 -2.64 -1.76 -20.90
C LYS A 63 -1.64 -2.38 -21.90
N GLY A 64 -0.47 -2.83 -21.44
CA GLY A 64 0.54 -3.54 -22.23
C GLY A 64 0.81 -4.98 -21.76
N ASP A 65 0.08 -5.48 -20.75
CA ASP A 65 0.13 -6.89 -20.32
C ASP A 65 -0.92 -7.76 -21.04
N LEU A 66 -1.86 -7.15 -21.75
CA LEU A 66 -2.77 -7.82 -22.68
C LEU A 66 -2.10 -7.85 -24.06
N GLN A 67 -1.58 -9.03 -24.42
CA GLN A 67 -1.09 -9.35 -25.77
C GLN A 67 -2.21 -9.25 -26.80
#